data_AF-A0A9X5BKN8-F1
#
_entry.id   AF-A0A9X5BKN8-F1
#
_cell.length_a   1.000
_cell.length_b   1.000
_cell.length_c   1.000
_cell.angle_alpha   90.00
_cell.angle_beta   90.00
_cell.angle_gamma   90.00
#
_symmetry.space_group_name_H-M   'P 1'
#
loop_
_entity.id
_entity.type
_entity.pdbx_description
1 polymer ?
#
loop_
_entity_poly.entity_id
_entity_poly.type
_entity_poly.pdbx_seq_one_letter_code
_entity_poly.pdbx_strand_id
1 'polypeptide(L)'
;MSTEAAAYPKLLKIYKELNRQNEIILDAERERNELELERDSLKGFAKLTKKGELQSRIDRKNEEIDLLKVGLSGIAKRYGFQTVHDFYKAFAVSKTANADYQVKADKWEERYGEKVQRREESIHRRLQNYQKENTDRQARQTSKNRDRGAR
;
A
#
# COMPACT_ATOMS: atom_id res chain seq x y z
N MET A 1 15.01 -10.25 -6.14
CA MET A 1 14.10 -9.09 -6.22
C MET A 1 14.87 -7.95 -6.87
N SER A 2 14.32 -7.23 -7.86
CA SER A 2 15.05 -6.13 -8.51
C SER A 2 15.09 -4.90 -7.61
N THR A 3 16.05 -4.00 -7.85
CA THR A 3 16.18 -2.70 -7.19
C THR A 3 14.91 -1.86 -7.33
N GLU A 4 14.28 -1.91 -8.49
CA GLU A 4 13.05 -1.18 -8.82
C GLU A 4 11.85 -1.76 -8.06
N ALA A 5 11.74 -3.09 -7.98
CA ALA A 5 10.69 -3.74 -7.19
C ALA A 5 10.83 -3.41 -5.69
N ALA A 6 12.06 -3.38 -5.17
CA ALA A 6 12.33 -3.06 -3.76
C ALA A 6 12.00 -1.60 -3.41
N ALA A 7 12.06 -0.68 -4.38
CA ALA A 7 11.71 0.73 -4.19
C ALA A 7 10.20 0.97 -4.07
N TYR A 8 9.35 0.04 -4.52
CA TYR A 8 7.91 0.23 -4.66
C TYR A 8 7.20 0.63 -3.37
N PRO A 9 7.44 -0.01 -2.20
CA PRO A 9 6.74 0.36 -0.97
C PRO A 9 7.02 1.80 -0.53
N LYS A 10 8.24 2.31 -0.78
CA LYS A 10 8.59 3.71 -0.47
C LYS A 10 7.89 4.67 -1.43
N LEU A 11 7.95 4.39 -2.74
CA LEU A 11 7.32 5.23 -3.75
C LEU A 11 5.79 5.23 -3.64
N LEU A 12 5.18 4.13 -3.20
CA LEU A 12 3.74 4.04 -2.94
C LEU A 12 3.28 5.00 -1.83
N LYS A 13 4.09 5.20 -0.78
CA LYS A 13 3.77 6.18 0.26
C LYS A 13 3.75 7.60 -0.29
N ILE A 14 4.71 7.93 -1.15
CA ILE A 14 4.80 9.23 -1.81
C ILE A 14 3.62 9.43 -2.77
N TYR A 15 3.26 8.39 -3.53
CA TYR A 15 2.10 8.41 -4.42
C TYR A 15 0.82 8.76 -3.66
N LYS A 16 0.58 8.12 -2.50
CA LYS A 16 -0.61 8.40 -1.68
C LYS A 16 -0.66 9.85 -1.18
N GLU A 17 0.49 10.39 -0.77
CA GLU A 17 0.58 11.77 -0.32
C GLU A 17 0.31 12.77 -1.45
N LEU A 18 0.90 12.53 -2.64
CA LEU A 18 0.62 13.34 -3.83
C LEU A 18 -0.85 13.25 -4.24
N ASN A 19 -1.46 12.07 -4.17
CA ASN A 19 -2.86 11.89 -4.52
C ASN A 19 -3.79 12.64 -3.56
N ARG A 20 -3.50 12.60 -2.25
CA ARG A 20 -4.25 13.37 -1.25
C ARG A 20 -4.17 14.87 -1.50
N GLN A 21 -2.99 15.39 -1.83
CA GLN A 21 -2.83 16.80 -2.17
C GLN A 21 -3.57 17.16 -3.46
N ASN A 22 -3.57 16.29 -4.47
CA ASN A 22 -4.35 16.49 -5.69
C ASN A 22 -5.85 16.53 -5.43
N GLU A 23 -6.38 15.66 -4.57
CA GLU A 23 -7.79 15.67 -4.18
C GLU A 23 -8.18 17.03 -3.57
N ILE A 24 -7.36 17.57 -2.66
CA ILE A 24 -7.58 18.90 -2.07
C ILE A 24 -7.57 20.01 -3.14
N ILE A 25 -6.65 19.96 -4.09
CA ILE A 25 -6.60 20.92 -5.21
C ILE A 25 -7.87 20.83 -6.05
N LEU A 26 -8.31 19.62 -6.40
CA LEU A 26 -9.50 19.40 -7.22
C LEU A 26 -10.77 19.91 -6.53
N ASP A 27 -10.89 19.72 -5.22
CA ASP A 27 -12.02 20.22 -4.45
C ASP A 27 -12.01 21.76 -4.37
N ALA A 28 -10.84 22.37 -4.14
CA ALA A 28 -10.72 23.84 -4.17
C ALA A 28 -11.03 24.43 -5.56
N GLU A 29 -10.57 23.78 -6.64
CA GLU A 29 -10.89 24.16 -8.02
C GLU A 29 -12.40 24.06 -8.31
N ARG A 30 -13.07 23.05 -7.75
CA ARG A 30 -14.53 22.89 -7.87
C ARG A 30 -15.28 24.02 -7.17
N GLU A 31 -14.92 24.33 -5.92
CA GLU A 31 -15.53 25.45 -5.18
C GLU A 31 -15.34 26.78 -5.92
N ARG A 32 -14.15 27.02 -6.49
CA ARG A 32 -13.88 28.21 -7.30
C ARG A 32 -14.78 28.26 -8.53
N ASN A 33 -14.96 27.14 -9.24
CA ASN A 33 -15.84 27.07 -10.41
C ASN A 33 -17.31 27.34 -10.04
N GLU A 34 -17.77 26.86 -8.89
CA GLU A 34 -19.13 27.15 -8.39
C GLU A 34 -19.34 28.64 -8.14
N LEU A 35 -18.35 29.32 -7.55
CA LEU A 35 -18.39 30.79 -7.37
C LEU A 35 -18.38 31.55 -8.70
N GLU A 36 -17.61 31.08 -9.69
CA GLU A 36 -17.62 31.65 -11.03
C GLU A 36 -19.00 31.53 -11.70
N LEU A 37 -19.61 30.35 -11.61
CA LEU A 37 -20.96 30.10 -12.11
C LEU A 37 -21.99 30.98 -11.41
N GLU A 38 -21.94 31.10 -10.09
CA GLU A 38 -22.84 31.97 -9.33
C GLU A 38 -22.69 33.43 -9.80
N ARG A 39 -21.45 33.91 -9.93
CA ARG A 39 -21.14 35.27 -10.38
C ARG A 39 -21.66 35.54 -11.79
N ASP A 40 -21.51 34.59 -12.70
CA ASP A 40 -21.97 34.71 -14.09
C ASP A 40 -23.49 34.56 -14.24
N SER A 41 -24.14 33.89 -13.29
CA SER A 41 -25.60 33.81 -13.21
C SER A 41 -26.27 35.09 -12.70
N LEU A 42 -25.51 36.04 -12.12
CA LEU A 42 -26.06 37.29 -11.57
C LEU A 42 -26.71 38.17 -12.65
N LYS A 43 -27.92 38.66 -12.34
CA LYS A 43 -28.70 39.57 -13.19
C LYS A 43 -29.21 40.77 -12.40
N GLY A 44 -29.53 41.86 -13.13
CA GLY A 44 -30.17 43.06 -12.57
C GLY A 44 -29.39 43.69 -11.41
N PHE A 45 -30.10 44.09 -10.36
CA PHE A 45 -29.55 44.78 -9.19
C PHE A 45 -28.50 43.93 -8.43
N ALA A 46 -28.65 42.60 -8.41
CA ALA A 46 -27.69 41.71 -7.75
C ALA A 46 -26.30 41.75 -8.41
N LYS A 47 -26.22 42.01 -9.72
CA LYS A 47 -24.93 42.16 -10.42
C LYS A 47 -24.17 43.41 -10.00
N LEU A 48 -24.86 44.46 -9.58
CA LEU A 48 -24.23 45.70 -9.09
C LEU A 48 -23.72 45.54 -7.65
N THR A 49 -24.45 44.81 -6.81
CA THR A 49 -24.14 44.71 -5.37
C THR A 49 -23.27 43.51 -5.00
N LYS A 50 -23.47 42.33 -5.61
CA LYS A 50 -22.81 41.07 -5.21
C LYS A 50 -21.61 40.67 -6.07
N LYS A 51 -21.46 41.23 -7.27
CA LYS A 51 -20.40 40.82 -8.21
C LYS A 51 -19.00 41.01 -7.63
N GLY A 52 -18.74 42.14 -6.95
CA GLY A 52 -17.42 42.43 -6.36
C GLY A 52 -17.06 41.49 -5.20
N GLU A 53 -18.04 41.09 -4.40
CA GLU A 53 -17.86 40.13 -3.32
C GLU A 53 -17.49 38.74 -3.86
N LEU A 54 -18.23 38.25 -4.86
CA LEU A 54 -17.92 36.97 -5.51
C LEU A 54 -16.56 36.99 -6.19
N GLN A 55 -16.20 38.09 -6.86
CA GLN A 55 -14.86 38.24 -7.45
C GLN A 55 -13.76 38.15 -6.38
N SER A 56 -13.93 38.85 -5.26
CA SER A 56 -12.96 38.80 -4.16
C SER A 56 -12.82 37.39 -3.56
N ARG A 57 -13.92 36.62 -3.50
CA ARG A 57 -13.89 35.21 -3.05
C ARG A 57 -13.18 34.30 -4.06
N ILE A 58 -13.42 34.51 -5.35
CA ILE A 58 -12.74 33.79 -6.44
C ILE A 58 -11.23 34.06 -6.40
N ASP A 59 -10.82 35.32 -6.24
CA ASP A 59 -9.40 35.70 -6.21
C ASP A 59 -8.68 35.04 -5.03
N ARG A 60 -9.28 35.07 -3.83
CA ARG A 60 -8.75 34.35 -2.65
C ARG A 60 -8.65 32.84 -2.88
N LYS A 61 -9.64 32.24 -3.54
CA LYS A 61 -9.62 30.81 -3.89
C LYS A 61 -8.52 30.48 -4.90
N ASN A 62 -8.26 31.37 -5.86
CA ASN A 62 -7.13 31.21 -6.78
C ASN A 62 -5.77 31.25 -6.05
N GLU A 63 -5.59 32.19 -5.11
CA GLU A 63 -4.38 32.23 -4.27
C GLU A 63 -4.21 30.94 -3.46
N GLU A 64 -5.29 30.41 -2.88
CA GLU A 64 -5.29 29.13 -2.17
C GLU A 64 -4.85 27.97 -3.09
N ILE A 65 -5.44 27.88 -4.29
CA ILE A 65 -5.12 26.84 -5.29
C ILE A 65 -3.66 26.93 -5.72
N ASP A 66 -3.12 28.13 -5.93
CA ASP A 66 -1.73 28.33 -6.31
C ASP A 66 -0.77 27.86 -5.21
N LEU A 67 -1.08 28.19 -3.95
CA LEU A 67 -0.31 27.68 -2.80
C LEU A 67 -0.37 26.16 -2.70
N LEU A 68 -1.54 25.55 -2.93
CA LEU A 68 -1.70 24.10 -2.91
C LEU A 68 -0.90 23.42 -4.05
N LYS A 69 -0.84 24.02 -5.24
CA LYS A 69 -0.03 23.55 -6.39
C LYS A 69 1.46 23.66 -6.13
N VAL A 70 1.90 24.75 -5.48
CA VAL A 70 3.28 24.88 -4.99
C VAL A 70 3.57 23.79 -3.95
N GLY A 71 2.63 23.53 -3.04
CA GLY A 71 2.72 22.44 -2.05
C GLY A 71 2.88 21.06 -2.69
N LEU A 72 2.11 20.76 -3.73
CA LEU A 72 2.21 19.52 -4.51
C LEU A 72 3.61 19.34 -5.12
N SER A 73 4.14 20.38 -5.75
CA SER A 73 5.50 20.39 -6.29
C SER A 73 6.55 20.24 -5.18
N GLY A 74 6.28 20.84 -4.00
CA GLY A 74 7.10 20.69 -2.80
C GLY A 74 7.17 19.25 -2.30
N ILE A 75 6.07 18.49 -2.34
CA ILE A 75 6.06 17.06 -1.98
C ILE A 75 7.08 16.29 -2.83
N ALA A 76 7.03 16.44 -4.16
CA ALA A 76 7.95 15.76 -5.06
C ALA A 76 9.42 16.11 -4.75
N LYS A 77 9.71 17.40 -4.57
CA LYS A 77 11.06 17.89 -4.23
C LYS A 77 11.59 17.38 -2.89
N ARG A 78 10.74 17.30 -1.86
CA ARG A 78 11.11 16.73 -0.54
C ARG A 78 11.61 15.29 -0.64
N TYR A 79 11.13 14.53 -1.63
CA TYR A 79 11.56 13.16 -1.87
C TYR A 79 12.66 13.02 -2.93
N GLY A 80 13.25 14.14 -3.38
CA GLY A 80 14.38 14.15 -4.32
C GLY A 80 13.98 14.16 -5.79
N PHE A 81 12.70 14.34 -6.12
CA PHE A 81 12.25 14.46 -7.50
C PHE A 81 12.22 15.93 -7.92
N GLN A 82 12.77 16.23 -9.10
CA GLN A 82 12.73 17.58 -9.67
C GLN A 82 11.30 18.03 -9.95
N THR A 83 10.49 17.13 -10.50
CA THR A 83 9.08 17.35 -10.81
C THR A 83 8.20 16.19 -10.34
N VAL A 84 6.90 16.46 -10.21
CA VAL A 84 5.87 15.42 -9.98
C VAL A 84 5.86 14.39 -11.11
N HIS A 85 6.16 14.83 -12.35
CA HIS A 85 6.25 13.95 -13.51
C HIS A 85 7.41 12.94 -13.40
N ASP A 86 8.58 13.39 -12.94
CA ASP A 86 9.74 12.50 -12.75
C ASP A 86 9.46 11.45 -11.67
N PHE A 87 8.73 11.84 -10.63
CA PHE A 87 8.21 10.89 -9.65
C PHE A 87 7.32 9.83 -10.31
N TYR A 88 6.32 10.23 -11.11
CA TYR A 88 5.40 9.29 -11.73
C TYR A 88 6.10 8.32 -12.71
N LYS A 89 7.14 8.78 -13.42
CA LYS A 89 7.99 7.89 -14.24
C LYS A 89 8.67 6.82 -13.39
N ALA A 90 9.34 7.22 -12.30
CA ALA A 90 10.02 6.28 -11.41
C ALA A 90 9.02 5.32 -10.73
N PHE A 91 7.87 5.83 -10.32
CA PHE A 91 6.80 5.03 -9.72
C PHE A 91 6.25 4.00 -10.69
N ALA A 92 6.02 4.35 -11.97
CA ALA A 92 5.53 3.42 -12.98
C ALA A 92 6.50 2.25 -13.19
N VAL A 93 7.80 2.53 -13.33
CA VAL A 93 8.83 1.50 -13.47
C VAL A 93 8.84 0.56 -12.26
N SER A 94 8.83 1.14 -11.06
CA SER A 94 8.84 0.37 -9.80
C SER A 94 7.56 -0.46 -9.61
N LYS A 95 6.39 0.09 -9.99
CA LYS A 95 5.10 -0.61 -9.93
C LYS A 95 5.09 -1.83 -10.84
N THR A 96 5.54 -1.70 -12.08
CA THR A 96 5.64 -2.83 -13.02
C THR A 96 6.62 -3.88 -12.53
N ALA A 97 7.82 -3.47 -12.10
CA ALA A 97 8.82 -4.40 -11.57
C ALA A 97 8.33 -5.16 -10.32
N ASN A 98 7.57 -4.50 -9.44
CA ASN A 98 6.97 -5.15 -8.28
C ASN A 98 5.86 -6.13 -8.68
N ALA A 99 5.02 -5.79 -9.66
CA ALA A 99 4.01 -6.71 -10.18
C ALA A 99 4.64 -7.97 -10.79
N ASP A 100 5.69 -7.81 -11.59
CA ASP A 100 6.45 -8.93 -12.15
C ASP A 100 7.09 -9.80 -11.07
N TYR A 101 7.61 -9.18 -10.01
CA TYR A 101 8.16 -9.89 -8.87
C TYR A 101 7.08 -10.69 -8.13
N GLN A 102 5.90 -10.12 -7.89
CA GLN A 102 4.77 -10.81 -7.26
C GLN A 102 4.37 -12.05 -8.06
N VAL A 103 4.19 -11.92 -9.37
CA VAL A 103 3.86 -13.06 -10.25
C VAL A 103 4.92 -14.17 -10.18
N LYS A 104 6.21 -13.80 -10.10
CA LYS A 104 7.30 -14.79 -9.97
C LYS A 104 7.31 -15.46 -8.58
N ALA A 105 7.03 -14.70 -7.53
CA ALA A 105 6.91 -15.22 -6.17
C ALA A 105 5.75 -16.21 -6.07
N ASP A 106 4.58 -15.86 -6.61
CA ASP A 106 3.39 -16.73 -6.59
C ASP A 106 3.66 -18.06 -7.33
N LYS A 107 4.32 -18.00 -8.51
CA LYS A 107 4.71 -19.22 -9.25
C LYS A 107 5.73 -20.07 -8.50
N TRP A 108 6.62 -19.46 -7.73
CA TRP A 108 7.60 -20.19 -6.92
C TRP A 108 6.88 -20.87 -5.75
N GLU A 109 5.97 -20.17 -5.08
CA GLU A 109 5.14 -20.69 -4.00
C GLU A 109 4.26 -21.86 -4.47
N GLU A 110 3.63 -21.75 -5.64
CA GLU A 110 2.84 -22.84 -6.21
C GLU A 110 3.70 -24.09 -6.49
N ARG A 111 4.90 -23.92 -7.07
CA ARG A 111 5.74 -25.05 -7.48
C ARG A 111 6.48 -25.71 -6.33
N TYR A 112 6.85 -24.93 -5.32
CA TYR A 112 7.76 -25.38 -4.26
C TYR A 112 7.15 -25.27 -2.86
N GLY A 113 6.21 -24.35 -2.61
CA GLY A 113 5.52 -24.19 -1.33
C GLY A 113 4.77 -25.45 -0.89
N GLU A 114 3.97 -26.05 -1.78
CA GLU A 114 3.25 -27.31 -1.48
C GLU A 114 4.21 -28.47 -1.20
N LYS A 115 5.34 -28.52 -1.93
CA LYS A 115 6.37 -29.56 -1.71
C LYS A 115 7.10 -29.38 -0.38
N VAL A 116 7.35 -28.14 0.03
CA VAL A 116 7.97 -27.83 1.33
C VAL A 116 7.00 -28.19 2.45
N GLN A 117 5.73 -27.76 2.37
CA GLN A 117 4.69 -28.09 3.36
C GLN A 117 4.52 -29.61 3.52
N ARG A 118 4.38 -30.34 2.41
CA ARG A 118 4.26 -31.82 2.42
C ARG A 118 5.49 -32.50 3.03
N ARG A 119 6.68 -31.94 2.82
CA ARG A 119 7.93 -32.46 3.39
C ARG A 119 7.99 -32.20 4.90
N GLU A 120 7.62 -31.01 5.36
CA GLU A 120 7.53 -30.67 6.78
C GLU A 120 6.54 -31.57 7.53
N GLU A 121 5.34 -31.75 6.97
CA GLU A 121 4.35 -32.70 7.50
C GLU A 121 4.90 -34.13 7.59
N SER A 122 5.66 -34.56 6.57
CA SER A 122 6.26 -35.90 6.57
C SER A 122 7.34 -36.07 7.64
N ILE A 123 8.14 -35.03 7.91
CA ILE A 123 9.16 -35.02 8.95
C ILE A 123 8.50 -35.01 10.33
N HIS A 124 7.48 -34.19 10.53
CA HIS A 124 6.70 -34.17 11.77
C HIS A 124 6.03 -35.52 12.05
N ARG A 125 5.44 -36.16 11.03
CA ARG A 125 4.85 -37.49 11.17
C ARG A 125 5.89 -38.54 11.57
N ARG A 126 7.08 -38.51 10.95
CA ARG A 126 8.20 -39.40 11.33
C ARG A 126 8.63 -39.16 12.78
N LEU A 127 8.82 -37.91 13.19
CA LEU A 127 9.19 -37.54 14.55
C LEU A 127 8.17 -38.04 15.59
N GLN A 128 6.88 -37.85 15.35
CA GLN A 128 5.83 -38.36 16.23
C GLN A 128 5.83 -39.88 16.33
N ASN A 129 6.02 -40.58 15.21
CA ASN A 129 6.11 -42.04 15.21
C ASN A 129 7.31 -42.53 16.03
N TYR A 130 8.48 -41.90 15.88
CA TYR A 130 9.66 -42.23 16.69
C TYR A 130 9.44 -41.98 18.19
N GLN A 131 8.73 -40.91 18.56
CA GLN A 131 8.39 -40.65 19.97
C GLN A 131 7.44 -41.72 20.52
N LYS A 132 6.37 -42.05 19.80
CA LYS A 132 5.42 -43.11 20.17
C LYS A 132 6.09 -44.48 20.29
N GLU A 133 6.95 -44.83 19.34
CA GLU A 133 7.64 -46.12 19.36
C GLU A 133 8.61 -46.23 20.54
N ASN A 134 9.27 -45.13 20.93
CA ASN A 134 10.10 -45.09 22.13
C ASN A 134 9.27 -45.23 23.41
N THR A 135 8.13 -44.54 23.53
CA THR A 135 7.24 -44.68 24.70
C THR A 135 6.67 -46.10 24.80
N ASP A 136 6.28 -46.70 23.68
CA ASP A 136 5.75 -48.07 23.64
C ASP A 136 6.82 -49.10 24.00
N ARG A 137 8.06 -48.93 23.51
CA ARG A 137 9.20 -49.78 23.90
C ARG A 137 9.50 -49.68 25.38
N GLN A 138 9.48 -48.47 25.94
CA GLN A 138 9.71 -48.25 27.37
C GLN A 138 8.58 -48.88 28.21
N ALA A 139 7.31 -48.71 27.81
CA ALA A 139 6.16 -49.33 28.46
C ALA A 139 6.20 -50.88 28.42
N ARG A 140 6.66 -51.46 27.30
CA ARG A 140 6.85 -52.92 27.18
C ARG A 140 8.02 -53.45 28.00
N GLN A 141 9.06 -52.65 28.24
CA GLN A 141 10.17 -53.00 29.11
C GLN A 141 9.78 -52.93 30.58
N THR A 142 9.02 -51.91 31.00
CA THR A 142 8.55 -51.78 32.38
C THR A 142 7.52 -52.86 32.74
N SER A 143 6.63 -53.25 31.82
CA SER A 143 5.69 -54.36 32.05
C SER A 143 6.40 -55.71 32.17
N LYS A 144 7.38 -56.01 31.30
CA LYS A 144 8.18 -57.25 31.36
C LYS A 144 9.00 -57.39 32.65
N ASN A 145 9.43 -56.29 33.25
CA ASN A 145 10.16 -56.32 34.51
C ASN A 145 9.24 -56.49 35.73
N ARG A 146 7.95 -56.10 35.64
CA ARG A 146 6.97 -56.32 36.71
C ARG A 146 6.51 -57.79 36.80
N ASP A 147 6.39 -58.49 35.68
CA ASP A 147 5.99 -59.91 35.67
C ASP A 147 7.08 -60.87 36.21
N ARG A 148 8.35 -60.43 36.29
CA ARG A 148 9.43 -61.25 36.87
C ARG A 148 9.60 -61.08 38.38
N GLY A 149 8.83 -60.20 39.01
CA GLY A 149 8.86 -59.95 40.46
C GLY A 149 7.84 -60.74 41.28
N ALA A 150 7.02 -61.58 40.65
CA ALA A 150 6.07 -62.47 41.32
C ALA A 150 6.63 -63.91 41.36
N ARG A 151 7.55 -64.17 42.29
CA ARG A 151 7.89 -65.51 42.77
C ARG A 151 8.02 -65.46 44.28
#